data_AF-A0A238JZ84-F1
#
_entry.id   AF-A0A238JZ84-F1
#
_cell.length_a   1.000
_cell.length_b   1.000
_cell.length_c   1.000
_cell.angle_alpha   90.00
_cell.angle_beta   90.00
_cell.angle_gamma   90.00
#
_symmetry.space_group_name_H-M   'P 1'
#
loop_
_entity.id
_entity.type
_entity.pdbx_description
1 polymer ?
#
loop_
_entity_poly.entity_id
_entity_poly.type
_entity_poly.pdbx_seq_one_letter_code
_entity_poly.pdbx_strand_id
1 'polypeptide(L)' 'MLRIFGCRDCGHKMRLAGSRCGYCRAPKEITQRVFPYAVSLTVFLLGVALLLAG' A
#
# COMPACT_ATOMS: atom_id res chain seq x y z
N MET A 1 -14.55 5.96 4.08
CA MET A 1 -13.33 5.13 4.21
C MET A 1 -13.35 4.07 3.11
N LEU A 2 -12.51 4.20 2.06
CA LEU A 2 -12.54 3.28 0.92
C LEU A 2 -12.05 1.87 1.31
N ARG A 3 -12.83 0.85 0.91
CA ARG A 3 -12.47 -0.57 1.01
C ARG A 3 -12.29 -1.12 -0.40
N ILE A 4 -11.04 -1.19 -0.84
CA ILE A 4 -10.70 -1.49 -2.25
C ILE A 4 -10.26 -2.95 -2.42
N PHE A 5 -9.80 -3.58 -1.34
CA PHE A 5 -9.19 -4.91 -1.39
C PHE A 5 -10.07 -5.96 -0.71
N GLY A 6 -10.13 -7.16 -1.29
CA GLY A 6 -10.66 -8.35 -0.62
C GLY A 6 -9.53 -9.18 -0.01
N CYS A 7 -9.74 -9.70 1.19
CA CYS A 7 -8.86 -10.72 1.77
C CYS A 7 -9.05 -12.03 1.01
N ARG A 8 -7.96 -12.64 0.53
CA ARG A 8 -8.02 -13.91 -0.21
C ARG A 8 -8.42 -15.09 0.67
N ASP A 9 -8.12 -15.04 1.96
CA ASP A 9 -8.39 -16.14 2.89
C ASP A 9 -9.84 -16.20 3.37
N CYS A 10 -10.49 -15.04 3.57
CA CYS A 10 -11.82 -14.99 4.18
C CYS A 10 -12.83 -14.12 3.42
N GLY A 11 -12.46 -13.53 2.27
CA GLY A 11 -13.33 -12.67 1.47
C GLY A 11 -13.65 -11.31 2.08
N HIS A 12 -13.12 -10.99 3.27
CA HIS A 12 -13.42 -9.75 3.97
C HIS A 12 -12.95 -8.52 3.17
N LYS A 13 -13.81 -7.49 3.05
CA LYS A 13 -13.47 -6.22 2.40
C LYS A 13 -12.58 -5.37 3.30
N MET A 14 -11.30 -5.26 2.94
CA MET A 14 -10.25 -4.59 3.69
C MET A 14 -10.12 -3.11 3.32
N ARG A 15 -9.67 -2.32 4.30
CA ARG A 15 -9.27 -0.92 4.12
C ARG A 15 -7.89 -0.85 3.45
N LEU A 16 -7.55 0.28 2.84
CA LEU A 16 -6.20 0.54 2.33
C LEU A 16 -5.14 0.48 3.44
N ALA A 17 -5.46 1.07 4.60
CA ALA A 17 -4.58 1.16 5.77
C ALA A 17 -4.43 -0.19 6.51
N GLY A 18 -3.29 -0.36 7.17
CA GLY A 18 -2.95 -1.55 7.98
C GLY A 18 -2.33 -2.69 7.17
N SER A 19 -1.57 -3.56 7.85
CA SER A 19 -0.83 -4.67 7.24
C SER A 19 -1.55 -6.02 7.30
N ARG A 20 -2.68 -6.12 8.02
CA ARG A 20 -3.44 -7.36 8.26
C ARG A 20 -4.93 -7.18 8.01
N CYS A 21 -5.64 -8.30 7.85
CA CYS A 21 -7.10 -8.35 7.80
C CYS A 21 -7.72 -7.95 9.14
N GLY A 22 -8.73 -7.09 9.11
CA GLY A 22 -9.49 -6.71 10.31
C GLY A 22 -10.36 -7.85 10.87
N TYR A 23 -10.61 -8.89 10.08
CA TYR A 23 -11.44 -10.04 10.45
C TYR A 23 -10.60 -11.27 10.83
N CYS A 24 -9.95 -11.90 9.84
CA CYS A 24 -9.16 -13.12 10.08
C CYS A 24 -7.71 -12.87 10.50
N ARG A 25 -7.26 -11.61 10.56
CA ARG A 25 -5.88 -11.19 10.87
C ARG A 25 -4.79 -11.72 9.93
N ALA A 26 -5.16 -12.36 8.81
CA ALA A 26 -4.22 -12.77 7.78
C ALA A 26 -3.42 -11.57 7.23
N PRO A 27 -2.14 -11.78 6.87
CA PRO A 27 -1.31 -10.71 6.32
C PRO A 27 -1.83 -10.25 4.95
N LYS A 28 -1.82 -8.94 4.71
CA LYS A 28 -2.10 -8.39 3.37
C LYS A 28 -0.94 -8.68 2.43
N GLU A 29 -1.25 -9.00 1.18
CA GLU A 29 -0.25 -9.06 0.13
C GLU A 29 0.41 -7.70 -0.11
N ILE A 30 1.65 -7.72 -0.57
CA ILE A 30 2.46 -6.52 -0.77
C ILE A 30 1.79 -5.57 -1.77
N THR A 31 1.15 -6.11 -2.81
CA THR A 31 0.38 -5.35 -3.80
C THR A 31 -0.83 -4.60 -3.20
N GLN A 32 -1.37 -5.08 -2.08
CA GLN A 32 -2.46 -4.44 -1.35
C GLN A 32 -1.97 -3.43 -0.31
N ARG A 33 -0.64 -3.30 -0.13
CA ARG A 33 -0.01 -2.33 0.77
C ARG A 33 0.37 -1.09 -0.02
N VAL A 34 -0.15 0.06 0.41
CA VAL A 34 0.11 1.37 -0.23
C VAL A 34 1.53 1.86 0.04
N PHE A 35 2.06 1.51 1.21
CA PHE A 35 3.37 1.96 1.69
C PHE A 35 4.51 1.75 0.69
N PRO A 36 4.74 0.57 0.08
CA PRO A 36 5.81 0.39 -0.90
C PRO A 36 5.68 1.31 -2.12
N TYR A 37 4.45 1.55 -2.61
CA TYR A 37 4.22 2.44 -3.74
C TYR A 37 4.46 3.91 -3.38
N ALA A 38 4.00 4.33 -2.19
CA ALA A 38 4.23 5.68 -1.69
C ALA A 38 5.73 5.97 -1.54
N VAL A 39 6.48 5.06 -0.91
CA VAL A 39 7.94 5.19 -0.76
C VAL A 39 8.63 5.25 -2.12
N SER A 40 8.28 4.37 -3.04
CA SER A 40 8.87 4.34 -4.39
C SER A 40 8.62 5.65 -5.14
N LEU A 41 7.40 6.18 -5.08
CA LEU A 41 7.03 7.45 -5.70
C LEU A 41 7.80 8.63 -5.08
N THR A 42 7.92 8.67 -3.75
CA THR A 42 8.65 9.73 -3.06
C THR A 42 10.13 9.73 -3.43
N VAL A 43 10.77 8.56 -3.46
CA VAL A 43 12.18 8.42 -3.87
C VAL A 43 12.37 8.84 -5.33
N PHE A 44 11.46 8.44 -6.21
CA PHE A 44 11.50 8.83 -7.62
C PHE A 44 11.40 10.35 -7.80
N LEU A 45 10.43 10.99 -7.15
CA LEU A 45 10.25 12.45 -7.23
C LEU A 45 11.44 13.22 -6.67
N LEU A 46 12.03 12.73 -5.57
CA LEU A 46 13.27 13.29 -5.01
C LEU A 46 14.44 13.19 -5.99
N GLY A 47 14.61 12.03 -6.63
CA GLY A 47 15.64 11.82 -7.64
C GLY A 47 15.48 12.77 -8.84
N VAL A 48 14.26 12.91 -9.34
CA VAL A 48 13.95 13.86 -10.43
C VAL A 48 14.21 15.30 -10.00
N ALA A 49 13.79 15.70 -8.80
CA ALA A 49 14.02 17.04 -8.28
C ALA A 49 15.51 17.37 -8.14
N LEU A 50 16.32 16.42 -7.66
CA LEU A 50 17.78 16.56 -7.57
C LEU A 50 18.43 16.69 -8.94
N LEU A 51 17.99 15.91 -9.93
CA LEU A 51 18.48 15.99 -11.31
C LEU A 51 18.15 17.33 -11.99
N LEU A 52 17.03 17.95 -11.63
CA LEU A 52 16.63 19.26 -12.17
C LEU A 52 17.28 20.45 -11.43
N ALA A 53 17.78 20.23 -10.21
CA ALA A 53 18.37 21.27 -9.37
C ALA A 53 19.90 21.37 -9.48
N GLY A 54 20.55 20.37 -10.08
CA GLY A 54 21.99 20.36 -10.40
C GLY A 54 22.24 20.74 -11.84
#